data_AF-A0A2T0Q7X3-F1
#
_entry.id   AF-A0A2T0Q7X3-F1
#
_cell.length_a   1.000
_cell.length_b   1.000
_cell.length_c   1.000
_cell.angle_alpha   90.00
_cell.angle_beta   90.00
_cell.angle_gamma   90.00
#
_symmetry.space_group_name_H-M   'P 1'
#
loop_
_entity.id
_entity.type
_entity.pdbx_description
1 polymer ?
#
loop_
_entity_poly.entity_id
_entity_poly.type
_entity_poly.pdbx_seq_one_letter_code
_entity_poly.pdbx_strand_id
1 'polypeptide(L)'
;MQRAHARSTALAAAAALVLAGCGTGGPDTTGAPPSARPGPSGAAPLSAAPDSSAAAPSDSPSPSASPSADVTGDTQVWNLWRDESGRPQQAPAGLVLSEFSTLNELAWHGWQADTASGTGMLSGTWCLPECTEDPFPVEIVLGDPAPVEGTDYFTTYEITWQGAPPPGMEDGFDDGAHPGELLLPQ
;
A
#
# COMPACT_ATOMS: atom_id res chain seq x y z
N MET A 1 -13.37 19.33 43.77
CA MET A 1 -12.16 20.18 43.78
C MET A 1 -11.97 20.74 42.39
N GLN A 2 -12.25 22.03 42.20
CA GLN A 2 -11.94 22.77 40.98
C GLN A 2 -10.45 23.11 40.98
N ARG A 3 -9.72 22.85 39.90
CA ARG A 3 -8.65 23.72 39.41
C ARG A 3 -8.62 23.67 37.88
N ALA A 4 -9.03 24.80 37.31
CA ALA A 4 -8.80 25.16 35.93
C ALA A 4 -7.30 25.41 35.71
N HIS A 5 -6.80 25.03 34.54
CA HIS A 5 -5.66 25.70 33.93
C HIS A 5 -6.05 26.11 32.52
N ALA A 6 -5.83 27.39 32.26
CA ALA A 6 -6.24 28.11 31.08
C ALA A 6 -4.99 28.56 30.32
N ARG A 7 -5.21 28.78 29.02
CA ARG A 7 -4.62 29.81 28.14
C ARG A 7 -3.32 29.50 27.39
N SER A 8 -3.50 29.57 26.06
CA SER A 8 -2.76 30.45 25.11
C SER A 8 -1.36 29.95 24.71
N THR A 9 -0.86 30.05 23.48
CA THR A 9 -1.14 30.85 22.27
C THR A 9 -0.15 30.37 21.19
N ALA A 10 -0.50 30.38 19.90
CA ALA A 10 0.48 30.69 18.84
C ALA A 10 -0.21 31.13 17.54
N LEU A 11 0.26 32.26 17.00
CA LEU A 11 0.00 32.82 15.67
C LEU A 11 1.05 32.31 14.68
N ALA A 12 0.68 32.16 13.39
CA ALA A 12 1.39 32.61 12.17
C ALA A 12 0.70 31.95 10.94
N ALA A 13 0.11 32.69 10.00
CA ALA A 13 0.72 33.25 8.76
C ALA A 13 1.27 32.15 7.82
N ALA A 14 1.06 32.08 6.51
CA ALA A 14 0.37 32.87 5.48
C ALA A 14 0.39 32.02 4.19
N ALA A 15 -0.52 32.21 3.23
CA ALA A 15 -0.24 31.91 1.82
C ALA A 15 -1.31 32.53 0.89
N ALA A 16 -0.92 33.57 0.16
CA ALA A 16 -1.70 34.08 -0.97
C ALA A 16 -1.17 33.42 -2.25
N LEU A 17 -2.08 32.75 -2.99
CA LEU A 17 -1.85 32.15 -4.29
C LEU A 17 -1.64 33.22 -5.39
N VAL A 18 -0.71 32.95 -6.31
CA VAL A 18 -0.72 33.53 -7.67
C VAL A 18 -0.56 32.40 -8.68
N LEU A 19 -1.60 32.21 -9.48
CA LEU A 19 -1.67 31.35 -10.68
C LEU A 19 -1.21 32.16 -11.90
N ALA A 20 -0.30 31.61 -12.72
CA ALA A 20 -0.15 32.00 -14.13
C ALA A 20 0.73 30.99 -14.89
N GLY A 21 0.21 30.44 -16.00
CA GLY A 21 1.08 29.81 -17.00
C GLY A 21 0.41 28.80 -17.93
N CYS A 22 -0.40 29.28 -18.89
CA CYS A 22 -0.83 28.50 -20.05
C CYS A 22 0.37 28.17 -20.96
N GLY A 23 0.44 26.95 -21.49
CA GLY A 23 1.39 26.55 -22.52
C GLY A 23 0.78 25.51 -23.47
N THR A 24 0.05 25.99 -24.47
CA THR A 24 -0.45 25.23 -25.63
C THR A 24 0.64 25.05 -26.69
N GLY A 25 0.76 23.85 -27.29
CA GLY A 25 1.44 23.68 -28.59
C GLY A 25 1.72 22.23 -29.00
N GLY A 26 0.88 21.68 -29.90
CA GLY A 26 1.26 20.55 -30.80
C GLY A 26 2.17 21.05 -31.95
N PRO A 27 2.40 20.31 -33.07
CA PRO A 27 1.69 19.13 -33.60
C PRO A 27 2.56 17.96 -34.13
N ASP A 28 1.87 16.89 -34.53
CA ASP A 28 2.12 15.83 -35.53
C ASP A 28 3.56 15.49 -35.98
N THR A 29 3.90 14.18 -35.94
CA THR A 29 4.46 13.53 -37.14
C THR A 29 4.34 12.00 -37.13
N THR A 30 3.66 11.54 -38.17
CA THR A 30 3.53 10.19 -38.72
C THR A 30 4.85 9.42 -38.83
N GLY A 31 4.89 8.18 -38.32
CA GLY A 31 5.98 7.22 -38.53
C GLY A 31 5.43 5.81 -38.72
N ALA A 32 5.67 5.23 -39.89
CA ALA A 32 5.06 4.02 -40.44
C ALA A 32 5.39 2.70 -39.69
N PRO A 33 4.55 1.65 -39.86
CA PRO A 33 4.87 0.29 -39.39
C PRO A 33 5.70 -0.48 -40.44
N PRO A 34 6.67 -1.31 -40.02
CA PRO A 34 7.14 -2.39 -40.86
C PRO A 34 6.89 -3.79 -40.27
N SER A 35 6.44 -4.65 -41.19
CA SER A 35 6.83 -6.06 -41.34
C SER A 35 6.09 -7.14 -40.53
N ALA A 36 5.04 -7.64 -41.20
CA ALA A 36 4.81 -9.05 -41.54
C ALA A 36 5.64 -10.11 -40.79
N ARG A 37 4.93 -10.99 -40.06
CA ARG A 37 5.45 -12.29 -39.62
C ARG A 37 4.98 -13.41 -40.58
N PRO A 38 5.86 -14.35 -40.98
CA PRO A 38 5.48 -15.54 -41.74
C PRO A 38 4.76 -16.55 -40.85
N GLY A 39 3.77 -17.25 -41.42
CA GLY A 39 2.98 -18.26 -40.71
C GLY A 39 3.69 -19.62 -40.56
N PRO A 40 3.08 -20.54 -39.80
CA PRO A 40 3.37 -21.96 -39.93
C PRO A 40 2.21 -22.71 -40.59
N SER A 41 2.46 -23.24 -41.78
CA SER A 41 1.73 -24.37 -42.37
C SER A 41 2.47 -25.64 -41.98
N GLY A 42 1.78 -26.59 -41.36
CA GLY A 42 2.35 -27.89 -40.99
C GLY A 42 1.30 -28.77 -40.32
N ALA A 43 0.55 -29.50 -41.15
CA ALA A 43 -0.44 -30.47 -40.73
C ALA A 43 0.19 -31.79 -40.24
N ALA A 44 -0.34 -32.28 -39.10
CA ALA A 44 -0.67 -33.67 -38.70
C ALA A 44 0.39 -34.82 -38.87
N PRO A 45 0.39 -35.85 -37.98
CA PRO A 45 -0.71 -36.82 -37.97
C PRO A 45 -1.17 -37.33 -36.59
N LEU A 46 -2.35 -37.95 -36.68
CA LEU A 46 -3.07 -38.72 -35.67
C LEU A 46 -2.24 -39.91 -35.15
N SER A 47 -2.36 -40.20 -33.85
CA SER A 47 -2.21 -41.55 -33.31
C SER A 47 -3.08 -41.69 -32.07
N ALA A 48 -4.00 -42.65 -32.12
CA ALA A 48 -4.89 -43.07 -31.06
C ALA A 48 -4.29 -44.28 -30.30
N ALA A 49 -4.45 -44.33 -28.98
CA ALA A 49 -4.50 -45.57 -28.19
C ALA A 49 -5.01 -45.27 -26.75
N PRO A 50 -5.49 -46.27 -26.00
CA PRO A 50 -6.65 -46.13 -25.11
C PRO A 50 -6.36 -46.13 -23.59
N ASP A 51 -7.40 -45.72 -22.86
CA ASP A 51 -7.82 -46.01 -21.49
C ASP A 51 -6.85 -46.76 -20.54
N SER A 52 -6.48 -46.09 -19.45
CA SER A 52 -6.27 -46.77 -18.16
C SER A 52 -6.55 -45.80 -17.01
N SER A 53 -7.67 -46.07 -16.35
CA SER A 53 -8.05 -45.57 -15.04
C SER A 53 -6.94 -45.75 -14.01
N ALA A 54 -6.53 -44.66 -13.36
CA ALA A 54 -6.05 -44.66 -11.99
C ALA A 54 -6.33 -43.27 -11.40
N ALA A 55 -7.48 -43.12 -10.75
CA ALA A 55 -7.73 -42.01 -9.84
C ALA A 55 -6.78 -42.17 -8.65
N ALA A 56 -5.64 -41.48 -8.69
CA ALA A 56 -4.87 -41.21 -7.48
C ALA A 56 -5.62 -40.14 -6.67
N PRO A 57 -5.74 -40.26 -5.34
CA PRO A 57 -6.07 -39.10 -4.53
C PRO A 57 -4.88 -38.15 -4.64
N SER A 58 -5.00 -37.15 -5.52
CA SER A 58 -4.21 -35.93 -5.38
C SER A 58 -4.71 -35.25 -4.11
N ASP A 59 -4.08 -35.59 -2.99
CA ASP A 59 -3.95 -34.71 -1.84
C ASP A 59 -3.13 -33.51 -2.33
N SER A 60 -3.78 -32.64 -3.11
CA SER A 60 -3.26 -31.31 -3.38
C SER A 60 -3.23 -30.63 -2.02
N PRO A 61 -2.06 -30.17 -1.53
CA PRO A 61 -2.06 -29.26 -0.40
C PRO A 61 -2.93 -28.08 -0.84
N SER A 62 -4.08 -27.92 -0.19
CA SER A 62 -4.85 -26.67 -0.28
C SER A 62 -3.85 -25.53 -0.17
N PRO A 63 -3.92 -24.49 -1.02
CA PRO A 63 -3.11 -23.30 -0.79
C PRO A 63 -3.39 -22.88 0.65
N SER A 64 -2.34 -22.90 1.49
CA SER A 64 -2.42 -22.42 2.87
C SER A 64 -3.23 -21.14 2.82
N ALA A 65 -4.41 -21.16 3.44
CA ALA A 65 -5.18 -19.95 3.63
C ALA A 65 -4.22 -18.97 4.30
N SER A 66 -3.86 -17.89 3.61
CA SER A 66 -3.19 -16.76 4.25
C SER A 66 -3.99 -16.46 5.51
N PRO A 67 -3.33 -16.25 6.66
CA PRO A 67 -4.04 -15.98 7.90
C PRO A 67 -4.99 -14.82 7.63
N SER A 68 -6.29 -15.10 7.67
CA SER A 68 -7.29 -14.04 7.68
C SER A 68 -7.13 -13.39 9.04
N ALA A 69 -6.79 -12.10 9.06
CA ALA A 69 -6.63 -11.39 10.32
C ALA A 69 -7.87 -11.61 11.19
N ASP A 70 -7.65 -11.78 12.49
CA ASP A 70 -8.75 -11.72 13.46
C ASP A 70 -9.25 -10.27 13.49
N VAL A 71 -10.31 -10.00 12.72
CA VAL A 71 -10.97 -8.69 12.66
C VAL A 71 -12.03 -8.65 13.74
N THR A 72 -11.79 -7.84 14.77
CA THR A 72 -12.70 -7.67 15.91
C THR A 72 -13.12 -6.22 16.16
N GLY A 73 -12.68 -5.27 15.33
CA GLY A 73 -13.02 -3.84 15.43
C GLY A 73 -13.61 -3.26 14.14
N ASP A 74 -14.27 -2.11 14.27
CA ASP A 74 -14.91 -1.37 13.16
C ASP A 74 -14.06 -0.19 12.65
N THR A 75 -12.92 0.09 13.29
CA THR A 75 -11.98 1.17 12.90
C THR A 75 -11.43 0.94 11.50
N GLN A 76 -11.29 2.02 10.72
CA GLN A 76 -10.89 1.97 9.32
C GLN A 76 -9.59 2.75 9.07
N VAL A 77 -9.01 2.58 7.88
CA VAL A 77 -8.02 3.50 7.32
C VAL A 77 -8.62 4.22 6.13
N TRP A 78 -8.32 5.51 5.97
CA TRP A 78 -8.64 6.22 4.73
C TRP A 78 -7.51 6.00 3.73
N ASN A 79 -7.79 5.29 2.63
CA ASN A 79 -6.75 4.74 1.78
C ASN A 79 -6.88 5.22 0.32
N LEU A 80 -5.80 5.82 -0.19
CA LEU A 80 -5.69 6.30 -1.57
C LEU A 80 -5.17 5.22 -2.55
N TRP A 81 -4.87 4.02 -2.06
CA TRP A 81 -4.33 2.94 -2.86
C TRP A 81 -5.24 2.57 -4.03
N ARG A 82 -4.81 2.82 -5.27
CA ARG A 82 -5.58 2.60 -6.52
C ARG A 82 -6.85 3.45 -6.66
N ASP A 83 -7.06 4.43 -5.79
CA ASP A 83 -8.16 5.39 -5.87
C ASP A 83 -7.73 6.70 -5.24
N GLU A 84 -7.43 7.68 -6.08
CA GLU A 84 -6.94 9.01 -5.67
C GLU A 84 -7.97 9.78 -4.82
N SER A 85 -9.25 9.44 -4.95
CA SER A 85 -10.32 10.05 -4.16
C SER A 85 -10.36 9.51 -2.73
N GLY A 86 -9.62 8.44 -2.44
CA GLY A 86 -9.61 7.77 -1.15
C GLY A 86 -10.89 6.98 -0.88
N ARG A 87 -10.76 5.92 -0.08
CA ARG A 87 -11.91 5.15 0.41
C ARG A 87 -11.61 4.55 1.78
N PRO A 88 -12.63 4.34 2.62
CA PRO A 88 -12.45 3.74 3.92
C PRO A 88 -12.27 2.22 3.73
N GLN A 89 -11.29 1.63 4.42
CA GLN A 89 -10.99 0.20 4.32
C GLN A 89 -10.62 -0.40 5.67
N GLN A 90 -10.96 -1.68 5.84
CA GLN A 90 -10.43 -2.53 6.91
C GLN A 90 -9.45 -3.54 6.33
N ALA A 91 -8.33 -3.73 7.02
CA ALA A 91 -7.29 -4.70 6.67
C ALA A 91 -6.94 -4.73 5.17
N PRO A 92 -6.62 -3.59 4.52
CA PRO A 92 -6.35 -3.57 3.09
C PRO A 92 -5.03 -4.28 2.75
N ALA A 93 -4.96 -4.91 1.58
CA ALA A 93 -3.74 -5.57 1.08
C ALA A 93 -2.66 -4.59 0.56
N GLY A 94 -3.00 -3.31 0.40
CA GLY A 94 -2.06 -2.24 0.07
C GLY A 94 -2.54 -0.92 0.66
N LEU A 95 -1.61 -0.10 1.17
CA LEU A 95 -1.90 1.11 1.95
C LEU A 95 -0.93 2.23 1.57
N VAL A 96 -1.48 3.38 1.17
CA VAL A 96 -0.69 4.61 1.01
C VAL A 96 -0.50 5.23 2.39
N LEU A 97 0.75 5.36 2.82
CA LEU A 97 1.09 5.94 4.13
C LEU A 97 1.30 7.46 4.02
N SER A 98 1.91 7.89 2.93
CA SER A 98 2.17 9.29 2.62
C SER A 98 2.26 9.49 1.11
N GLU A 99 2.45 10.72 0.67
CA GLU A 99 2.71 11.03 -0.75
C GLU A 99 3.99 10.35 -1.30
N PHE A 100 4.89 9.89 -0.42
CA PHE A 100 6.19 9.31 -0.78
C PHE A 100 6.34 7.83 -0.45
N SER A 101 5.43 7.25 0.35
CA SER A 101 5.60 5.89 0.89
C SER A 101 4.32 5.08 0.78
N THR A 102 4.47 3.83 0.36
CA THR A 102 3.36 2.88 0.18
C THR A 102 3.75 1.49 0.64
N LEU A 103 2.82 0.84 1.33
CA LEU A 103 2.90 -0.58 1.68
C LEU A 103 2.10 -1.42 0.70
N ASN A 104 2.72 -2.49 0.24
CA ASN A 104 2.14 -3.51 -0.60
C ASN A 104 2.16 -4.85 0.12
N GLU A 105 1.41 -5.82 -0.40
CA GLU A 105 1.43 -7.21 0.09
C GLU A 105 1.17 -7.30 1.60
N LEU A 106 0.29 -6.44 2.10
CA LEU A 106 -0.02 -6.38 3.52
C LEU A 106 -0.74 -7.66 3.96
N ALA A 107 -0.16 -8.29 4.97
CA ALA A 107 -0.73 -9.40 5.70
C ALA A 107 -0.97 -8.95 7.15
N TRP A 108 -2.24 -8.82 7.51
CA TRP A 108 -2.65 -8.38 8.84
C TRP A 108 -2.66 -9.57 9.82
N HIS A 109 -2.13 -9.33 11.02
CA HIS A 109 -2.14 -10.30 12.13
C HIS A 109 -3.31 -10.02 13.08
N GLY A 110 -3.67 -8.76 13.28
CA GLY A 110 -4.81 -8.37 14.10
C GLY A 110 -5.40 -7.04 13.65
N TRP A 111 -6.71 -6.92 13.78
CA TRP A 111 -7.45 -5.68 13.47
C TRP A 111 -8.49 -5.42 14.54
N GLN A 112 -8.17 -4.58 15.51
CA GLN A 112 -9.00 -4.25 16.66
C GLN A 112 -9.49 -2.80 16.59
N ALA A 113 -10.26 -2.35 17.58
CA ALA A 113 -10.80 -0.99 17.59
C ALA A 113 -9.71 0.06 17.82
N ASP A 114 -8.75 -0.23 18.69
CA ASP A 114 -7.69 0.68 19.14
C ASP A 114 -6.35 0.47 18.42
N THR A 115 -6.13 -0.70 17.83
CA THR A 115 -4.89 -1.00 17.12
C THR A 115 -5.09 -2.02 16.00
N ALA A 116 -4.23 -1.98 14.98
CA ALA A 116 -4.09 -3.04 14.00
C ALA A 116 -2.60 -3.31 13.74
N SER A 117 -2.22 -4.57 13.54
CA SER A 117 -0.82 -4.95 13.29
C SER A 117 -0.70 -5.91 12.12
N GLY A 118 0.40 -5.81 11.39
CA GLY A 118 0.67 -6.64 10.23
C GLY A 118 2.08 -6.52 9.71
N THR A 119 2.35 -7.24 8.63
CA THR A 119 3.60 -7.17 7.86
C THR A 119 3.32 -6.75 6.44
N GLY A 120 4.24 -6.05 5.79
CA GLY A 120 4.12 -5.68 4.39
C GLY A 120 5.45 -5.31 3.75
N MET A 121 5.36 -4.90 2.49
CA MET A 121 6.49 -4.52 1.65
C MET A 121 6.46 -3.01 1.41
N LEU A 122 7.40 -2.29 2.02
CA LEU A 122 7.53 -0.84 1.95
C LEU A 122 8.32 -0.42 0.71
N SER A 123 7.76 0.54 0.00
CA SER A 123 8.40 1.20 -1.14
C SER A 123 8.11 2.69 -1.10
N GLY A 124 8.99 3.48 -1.72
CA GLY A 124 8.81 4.91 -1.80
C GLY A 124 9.78 5.57 -2.77
N THR A 125 9.58 6.86 -3.03
CA THR A 125 10.42 7.61 -3.98
C THR A 125 11.87 7.73 -3.52
N TRP A 126 12.11 7.62 -2.21
CA TRP A 126 13.41 7.75 -1.56
C TRP A 126 14.33 6.53 -1.77
N CYS A 127 13.79 5.35 -2.06
CA CYS A 127 14.57 4.13 -2.32
C CYS A 127 14.69 3.77 -3.80
N LEU A 128 14.22 4.64 -4.71
CA LEU A 128 14.33 4.36 -6.13
C LEU A 128 15.78 4.53 -6.62
N PRO A 129 16.25 3.67 -7.54
CA PRO A 129 15.49 2.61 -8.21
C PRO A 129 15.41 1.28 -7.44
N GLU A 130 16.22 1.09 -6.40
CA GLU A 130 16.47 -0.20 -5.72
C GLU A 130 15.18 -0.92 -5.28
N CYS A 131 14.22 -0.19 -4.70
CA CYS A 131 12.98 -0.80 -4.18
C CYS A 131 11.89 -1.07 -5.22
N THR A 132 12.17 -0.87 -6.51
CA THR A 132 11.22 -1.21 -7.59
C THR A 132 11.06 -2.73 -7.73
N GLU A 133 12.16 -3.46 -7.58
CA GLU A 133 12.20 -4.92 -7.70
C GLU A 133 12.28 -5.60 -6.33
N ASP A 134 12.88 -4.94 -5.33
CA ASP A 134 13.08 -5.48 -3.98
C ASP A 134 12.59 -4.48 -2.93
N PRO A 135 11.26 -4.38 -2.70
CA PRO A 135 10.72 -3.54 -1.63
C PRO A 135 11.14 -4.06 -0.25
N PHE A 136 11.12 -3.18 0.76
CA PHE A 136 11.63 -3.50 2.09
C PHE A 136 10.59 -4.23 2.94
N PRO A 137 10.89 -5.40 3.51
CA PRO A 137 9.98 -6.06 4.44
C PRO A 137 9.91 -5.29 5.76
N VAL A 138 8.70 -4.99 6.20
CA VAL A 138 8.45 -4.25 7.44
C VAL A 138 7.31 -4.84 8.26
N GLU A 139 7.34 -4.56 9.56
CA GLU A 139 6.17 -4.66 10.42
C GLU A 139 5.51 -3.28 10.53
N ILE A 140 4.18 -3.27 10.61
CA ILE A 140 3.39 -2.06 10.78
C ILE A 140 2.42 -2.22 11.95
N VAL A 141 2.30 -1.16 12.74
CA VAL A 141 1.27 -1.00 13.76
C VAL A 141 0.50 0.29 13.46
N LEU A 142 -0.83 0.19 13.42
CA LEU A 142 -1.74 1.33 13.33
C LEU A 142 -2.32 1.66 14.71
N GLY A 143 -2.56 2.94 14.96
CA GLY A 143 -3.00 3.41 16.26
C GLY A 143 -3.77 4.73 16.25
N ASP A 144 -4.02 5.19 17.48
CA ASP A 144 -4.67 6.46 17.80
C ASP A 144 -5.96 6.70 17.01
N PRO A 145 -6.99 5.84 17.13
CA PRO A 145 -8.22 6.03 16.40
C PRO A 145 -8.91 7.36 16.76
N ALA A 146 -9.41 8.07 15.76
CA ALA A 146 -10.20 9.28 15.93
C ALA A 146 -11.47 9.25 15.06
N PRO A 147 -12.60 9.77 15.58
CA PRO A 147 -13.84 9.80 14.82
C PRO A 147 -13.84 10.93 13.78
N VAL A 148 -14.19 10.59 12.55
CA VAL A 148 -14.48 11.52 11.44
C VAL A 148 -15.90 11.24 10.95
N GLU A 149 -16.80 12.21 11.10
CA GLU A 149 -18.23 12.07 10.75
C GLU A 149 -18.91 10.83 11.38
N GLY A 150 -18.49 10.44 12.58
CA GLY A 150 -19.04 9.29 13.31
C GLY A 150 -18.45 7.93 12.89
N THR A 151 -17.43 7.91 12.05
CA THR A 151 -16.64 6.71 11.72
C THR A 151 -15.25 6.82 12.33
N ASP A 152 -14.79 5.80 13.04
CA ASP A 152 -13.45 5.79 13.61
C ASP A 152 -12.39 5.42 12.55
N TYR A 153 -11.33 6.21 12.49
CA TYR A 153 -10.17 5.98 11.63
C TYR A 153 -8.90 5.93 12.44
N PHE A 154 -7.99 4.99 12.14
CA PHE A 154 -6.62 5.07 12.61
C PHE A 154 -5.97 6.34 12.08
N THR A 155 -5.27 7.07 12.96
CA THR A 155 -4.63 8.35 12.61
C THR A 155 -3.11 8.26 12.58
N THR A 156 -2.53 7.23 13.20
CA THR A 156 -1.09 7.03 13.26
C THR A 156 -0.69 5.66 12.74
N TYR A 157 0.57 5.58 12.32
CA TYR A 157 1.25 4.33 12.04
C TYR A 157 2.65 4.35 12.64
N GLU A 158 3.18 3.18 12.92
CA GLU A 158 4.58 2.94 13.28
C GLU A 158 5.11 1.80 12.39
N ILE A 159 6.29 1.99 11.81
CA ILE A 159 6.97 0.99 10.99
C ILE A 159 8.26 0.57 11.66
N THR A 160 8.53 -0.73 11.66
CA THR A 160 9.83 -1.29 12.02
C THR A 160 10.35 -2.20 10.91
N TRP A 161 11.66 -2.28 10.74
CA TRP A 161 12.30 -3.19 9.79
C TRP A 161 13.38 -4.00 10.48
N GLN A 162 13.64 -5.17 9.90
CA GLN A 162 14.70 -6.06 10.36
C GLN A 162 15.99 -5.77 9.60
N GLY A 163 17.10 -5.55 10.32
CA GLY A 163 18.42 -5.40 9.71
C GLY A 163 18.82 -3.96 9.44
N ALA A 164 19.58 -3.73 8.37
CA ALA A 164 20.06 -2.39 8.02
C ALA A 164 18.88 -1.49 7.61
N PRO A 165 18.90 -0.20 7.99
CA PRO A 165 17.87 0.72 7.56
C PRO A 165 17.83 0.84 6.04
N PRO A 166 16.63 1.06 5.45
CA PRO A 166 16.52 1.35 4.04
C PRO A 166 17.40 2.54 3.65
N PRO A 167 18.09 2.48 2.50
CA PRO A 167 18.94 3.58 2.03
C PRO A 167 18.11 4.86 1.91
N GLY A 168 18.65 5.98 2.38
CA GLY A 168 17.94 7.27 2.41
C GLY A 168 17.01 7.50 3.61
N MET A 169 16.88 6.54 4.53
CA MET A 169 16.29 6.74 5.87
C MET A 169 17.32 6.83 7.00
N GLU A 170 18.61 6.89 6.66
CA GLU A 170 19.75 6.79 7.57
C GLU A 170 19.90 8.00 8.52
N ASP A 171 19.45 9.19 8.09
CA ASP A 171 19.62 10.44 8.85
C ASP A 171 18.47 10.75 9.85
N GLY A 172 17.52 9.82 10.02
CA GLY A 172 16.23 10.15 10.65
C GLY A 172 15.94 9.62 12.06
N PHE A 173 16.50 8.49 12.50
CA PHE A 173 15.86 7.72 13.60
C PHE A 173 16.82 6.76 14.30
N ASP A 174 17.09 6.99 15.60
CA ASP A 174 17.98 6.17 16.44
C ASP A 174 17.27 4.94 17.08
N ASP A 175 15.95 4.80 16.94
CA ASP A 175 15.15 3.83 17.73
C ASP A 175 14.50 2.70 16.92
N GLY A 176 14.70 2.63 15.60
CA GLY A 176 14.20 1.55 14.73
C GLY A 176 12.67 1.53 14.50
N ALA A 177 11.93 2.42 15.15
CA ALA A 177 10.51 2.67 14.96
C ALA A 177 10.28 4.03 14.30
N HIS A 178 9.48 4.03 13.24
CA HIS A 178 9.24 5.19 12.37
C HIS A 178 7.77 5.58 12.44
N PRO A 179 7.39 6.45 13.40
CA PRO A 179 6.04 6.94 13.52
C PRO A 179 5.69 7.91 12.39
N GLY A 180 4.44 7.89 11.95
CA GLY A 180 3.87 8.84 11.02
C GLY A 180 2.37 8.99 11.17
N GLU A 181 1.81 9.98 10.48
CA GLU A 181 0.37 10.26 10.47
C GLU A 181 -0.27 9.70 9.19
N LEU A 182 -1.48 9.15 9.33
CA LEU A 182 -2.31 8.70 8.22
C LEU A 182 -3.18 9.84 7.71
N LEU A 183 -3.45 9.80 6.40
CA LEU A 183 -4.45 10.67 5.80
C LEU A 183 -5.85 10.37 6.37
N LEU A 184 -6.65 11.41 6.52
CA LEU A 184 -8.04 11.33 6.96
C LEU A 184 -8.99 11.86 5.87
N PRO A 185 -10.26 11.42 5.87
CA PRO A 185 -11.29 12.04 5.03
C PRO A 185 -11.33 13.55 5.28
N GLN A 186 -11.42 14.34 4.20
CA GLN A 186 -11.44 15.80 4.22
C GLN A 186 -12.87 16.35 4.17
#